data_AF-A0A0F9KCH9-F1
#
_entry.id   AF-A0A0F9KCH9-F1
#
_cell.length_a   1.000
_cell.length_b   1.000
_cell.length_c   1.000
_cell.angle_alpha   90.00
_cell.angle_beta   90.00
_cell.angle_gamma   90.00
#
_symmetry.space_group_name_H-M   'P 1'
#
loop_
_entity.id
_entity.type
_entity.pdbx_description
1 polymer ?
#
loop_
_entity_poly.entity_id
_entity_poly.type
_entity_poly.pdbx_seq_one_letter_code
_entity_poly.pdbx_strand_id
1 'polypeptide(L)'
;METEMKELSEIYDDLYEQGQEVLDTFNPCEVNSGKCAGKDGTFCCGGCEYLGDAGCMTKSLRCKLWLCHNRRMKHKECSKQLDEIYSLARTLGFCHGRLSKERTLELKSRVKVKFVRKNIDKYRSMCAKVS
;
A
#
# COMPACT_ATOMS: atom_id res chain seq x y z
N MET A 1 9.19 17.79 13.38
CA MET A 1 8.18 16.71 13.31
C MET A 1 7.13 17.02 12.27
N GLU A 2 6.57 18.23 12.25
CA GLU A 2 5.62 18.66 11.22
C GLU A 2 6.14 18.47 9.79
N THR A 3 7.39 18.90 9.51
CA THR A 3 8.05 18.71 8.22
C THR A 3 8.19 17.24 7.83
N GLU A 4 8.67 16.39 8.74
CA GLU A 4 8.81 14.95 8.50
C GLU A 4 7.45 14.30 8.22
N MET A 5 6.41 14.71 8.94
CA MET A 5 5.08 14.15 8.78
C MET A 5 4.44 14.56 7.45
N LYS A 6 4.65 15.80 7.01
CA LYS A 6 4.23 16.25 5.67
C LYS A 6 4.91 15.43 4.59
N GLU A 7 6.22 15.22 4.71
CA GLU A 7 7.00 14.42 3.76
C GLU A 7 6.54 12.96 3.74
N LEU A 8 6.32 12.33 4.90
CA LEU A 8 5.76 10.98 4.97
C LEU A 8 4.37 10.89 4.33
N SER A 9 3.56 11.94 4.48
CA SER A 9 2.22 12.02 3.88
C SER A 9 2.28 12.03 2.35
N GLU A 10 3.20 12.81 1.79
CA GLU A 10 3.44 12.88 0.34
C GLU A 10 4.00 11.57 -0.21
N ILE A 11 4.99 10.97 0.46
CA ILE A 11 5.55 9.67 0.06
C ILE A 11 4.48 8.56 0.14
N TYR A 12 3.57 8.62 1.13
CA TYR A 12 2.48 7.65 1.22
C TYR A 12 1.56 7.72 -0.01
N ASP A 13 1.20 8.92 -0.44
CA ASP A 13 0.33 9.11 -1.61
C ASP A 13 1.01 8.63 -2.89
N ASP A 14 2.27 9.00 -3.09
CA ASP A 14 3.08 8.57 -4.24
C ASP A 14 3.18 7.03 -4.34
N LEU A 15 3.50 6.35 -3.23
CA LEU A 15 3.53 4.88 -3.19
C LEU A 15 2.15 4.26 -3.43
N TYR A 16 1.07 4.93 -3.00
CA TYR A 16 -0.29 4.47 -3.22
C TYR A 16 -0.66 4.59 -4.71
N GLU A 17 -0.31 5.71 -5.34
CA GLU A 17 -0.55 5.99 -6.76
C GLU A 17 0.23 5.02 -7.65
N GLN A 18 1.52 4.82 -7.38
CA GLN A 18 2.33 3.80 -8.09
C GLN A 18 1.69 2.40 -7.99
N GLY A 19 1.24 2.01 -6.79
CA GLY A 19 0.53 0.75 -6.61
C GLY A 19 -0.79 0.69 -7.38
N GLN A 20 -1.50 1.80 -7.51
CA GLN A 20 -2.75 1.91 -8.27
C GLN A 20 -2.47 1.77 -9.78
N GLU A 21 -1.46 2.43 -10.31
CA GLU A 21 -1.05 2.34 -11.72
C GLU A 21 -0.68 0.90 -12.12
N VAL A 22 0.04 0.18 -11.26
CA VAL A 22 0.36 -1.24 -11.48
C VAL A 22 -0.94 -2.06 -11.51
N LEU A 23 -1.85 -1.86 -10.55
CA LEU A 23 -3.12 -2.60 -10.55
C LEU A 23 -3.99 -2.29 -11.77
N ASP A 24 -4.04 -1.04 -12.23
CA ASP A 24 -4.83 -0.64 -13.40
C ASP A 24 -4.24 -1.22 -14.69
N THR A 25 -2.91 -1.26 -14.80
CA THR A 25 -2.20 -1.83 -15.96
C THR A 25 -2.47 -3.32 -16.12
N PHE A 26 -2.38 -4.09 -15.02
CA PHE A 26 -2.49 -5.55 -15.08
C PHE A 26 -3.91 -6.07 -14.81
N ASN A 27 -4.79 -5.27 -14.19
CA ASN A 27 -6.10 -5.64 -13.67
C ASN A 27 -6.14 -7.06 -13.06
N PRO A 28 -5.24 -7.39 -12.10
CA PRO A 28 -5.01 -8.78 -11.69
C PRO A 28 -6.22 -9.39 -10.98
N CYS A 29 -7.05 -8.55 -10.38
CA CYS A 29 -8.23 -8.95 -9.63
C CYS A 29 -9.48 -9.08 -10.51
N GLU A 30 -9.42 -8.69 -11.79
CA GLU A 30 -10.56 -8.67 -12.73
C GLU A 30 -11.79 -8.01 -12.06
N VAL A 31 -11.54 -6.87 -11.39
CA VAL A 31 -12.51 -6.28 -10.46
C VAL A 31 -13.77 -5.87 -11.24
N ASN A 32 -14.90 -6.48 -10.91
CA ASN A 32 -16.20 -6.10 -11.45
C ASN A 32 -16.99 -5.42 -10.33
N SER A 33 -17.47 -4.19 -10.56
CA SER A 33 -18.19 -3.38 -9.56
C SER A 33 -17.46 -3.21 -8.21
N GLY A 34 -16.15 -2.99 -8.23
CA GLY A 34 -15.34 -2.70 -7.03
C GLY A 34 -15.07 -3.90 -6.12
N LYS A 35 -15.45 -5.13 -6.51
CA LYS A 35 -15.33 -6.33 -5.70
C LYS A 35 -14.46 -7.40 -6.39
N CYS A 36 -13.42 -7.87 -5.70
CA CYS A 36 -12.60 -8.99 -6.16
C CYS A 36 -13.27 -10.31 -5.78
N ALA A 37 -13.79 -11.07 -6.74
CA ALA A 37 -14.29 -12.42 -6.51
C ALA A 37 -13.11 -13.34 -6.12
N GLY A 38 -13.11 -13.84 -4.88
CA GLY A 38 -12.23 -14.93 -4.48
C GLY A 38 -12.63 -16.25 -5.15
N LYS A 39 -11.80 -17.28 -4.98
CA LYS A 39 -12.01 -18.61 -5.58
C LYS A 39 -13.33 -19.27 -5.13
N ASP A 40 -13.79 -18.90 -3.93
CA ASP A 40 -14.97 -19.48 -3.27
C ASP A 40 -16.16 -18.49 -3.22
N GLY A 41 -16.13 -17.42 -4.05
CA GLY A 41 -17.12 -16.34 -4.00
C GLY A 41 -16.97 -15.37 -2.82
N THR A 42 -16.02 -15.63 -1.91
CA THR A 42 -15.65 -14.72 -0.82
C THR A 42 -14.82 -13.55 -1.33
N PHE A 43 -15.20 -12.33 -0.96
CA PHE A 43 -14.47 -11.13 -1.35
C PHE A 43 -13.18 -11.00 -0.53
N CYS A 44 -12.10 -10.52 -1.15
CA CYS A 44 -10.82 -10.20 -0.48
C CYS A 44 -10.98 -9.21 0.70
N CYS A 45 -12.04 -8.40 0.67
CA CYS A 45 -12.39 -7.43 1.71
C CYS A 45 -13.46 -7.95 2.69
N GLY A 46 -13.89 -9.21 2.56
CA GLY A 46 -14.90 -9.81 3.45
C GLY A 46 -14.49 -9.69 4.91
N GLY A 47 -15.37 -9.14 5.74
CA GLY A 47 -15.13 -8.90 7.16
C GLY A 47 -14.22 -7.71 7.48
N CYS A 48 -13.81 -6.91 6.49
CA CYS A 48 -13.05 -5.68 6.74
C CYS A 48 -13.98 -4.57 7.23
N GLU A 49 -13.65 -3.94 8.36
CA GLU A 49 -14.43 -2.84 8.94
C GLU A 49 -14.58 -1.62 8.00
N TYR A 50 -13.67 -1.47 7.03
CA TYR A 50 -13.69 -0.39 6.05
C TYR A 50 -14.41 -0.76 4.74
N LEU A 51 -14.99 -1.95 4.62
CA LEU A 51 -15.81 -2.34 3.47
C LEU A 51 -17.26 -1.89 3.72
N GLY A 52 -17.69 -0.84 3.03
CA GLY A 52 -19.09 -0.39 3.02
C GLY A 52 -19.85 -0.89 1.79
N ASP A 53 -21.13 -0.53 1.71
CA ASP A 53 -22.03 -0.97 0.62
C ASP A 53 -21.55 -0.52 -0.77
N ALA A 54 -20.96 0.67 -0.85
CA ALA A 54 -20.39 1.23 -2.07
C ALA A 54 -18.93 0.79 -2.35
N GLY A 55 -18.36 -0.09 -1.52
CA GLY A 55 -16.99 -0.58 -1.64
C GLY A 55 -16.06 -0.12 -0.52
N CYS A 56 -14.75 -0.10 -0.79
CA CYS A 56 -13.75 0.25 0.21
C CYS A 56 -13.83 1.74 0.56
N MET A 57 -14.11 2.05 1.82
CA MET A 57 -14.21 3.42 2.34
C MET A 57 -12.86 3.99 2.79
N THR A 58 -11.79 3.18 2.75
CA THR A 58 -10.45 3.60 3.18
C THR A 58 -9.41 3.42 2.10
N LYS A 59 -8.47 4.36 2.00
CA LYS A 59 -7.24 4.20 1.21
C LYS A 59 -6.16 3.59 2.10
N SER A 60 -6.04 2.26 2.04
CA SER A 60 -4.96 1.55 2.74
C SER A 60 -3.87 1.12 1.76
N LEU A 61 -2.65 1.65 1.94
CA LEU A 61 -1.49 1.28 1.15
C LEU A 61 -1.19 -0.22 1.23
N ARG A 62 -1.40 -0.85 2.39
CA ARG A 62 -1.22 -2.30 2.52
C ARG A 62 -2.17 -3.09 1.64
N CYS A 63 -3.43 -2.68 1.55
CA CYS A 63 -4.40 -3.32 0.66
C CYS A 63 -4.05 -3.09 -0.81
N LYS A 64 -3.47 -1.92 -1.13
CA LYS A 64 -3.06 -1.58 -2.48
C LYS A 64 -1.90 -2.45 -2.99
N LEU A 65 -0.90 -2.67 -2.12
CA LEU A 65 0.32 -3.39 -2.45
C LEU A 65 0.24 -4.91 -2.18
N TRP A 66 -0.96 -5.46 -1.99
CA TRP A 66 -1.16 -6.87 -1.66
C TRP A 66 -2.05 -7.57 -2.67
N LEU A 67 -1.60 -8.74 -3.10
CA LEU A 67 -2.38 -9.66 -3.93
C LEU A 67 -2.52 -11.01 -3.21
N CYS A 68 -3.67 -11.67 -3.40
CA CYS A 68 -3.84 -13.03 -2.89
C CYS A 68 -2.96 -14.01 -3.66
N HIS A 69 -2.67 -15.17 -3.05
CA HIS A 69 -1.77 -16.17 -3.63
C HIS A 69 -2.14 -16.54 -5.07
N ASN A 70 -3.43 -16.78 -5.35
CA ASN A 70 -3.91 -17.12 -6.69
C ASN A 70 -3.60 -16.02 -7.73
N ARG A 71 -3.84 -14.75 -7.39
CA ARG A 71 -3.56 -13.63 -8.30
C ARG A 71 -2.05 -13.42 -8.48
N ARG A 72 -1.24 -13.59 -7.43
CA ARG A 72 0.24 -13.54 -7.54
C ARG A 72 0.79 -14.61 -8.48
N MET A 73 0.24 -15.83 -8.42
CA MET A 73 0.66 -16.93 -9.29
C MET A 73 0.28 -16.70 -10.75
N LYS A 74 -0.90 -16.11 -11.00
CA LYS A 74 -1.39 -15.80 -12.37
C LYS A 74 -0.73 -14.55 -12.97
N HIS A 75 -0.46 -13.53 -12.15
CA HIS A 75 0.08 -12.23 -12.58
C HIS A 75 1.45 -11.97 -11.93
N LYS A 76 2.45 -12.77 -12.31
CA LYS A 76 3.78 -12.74 -11.71
C LYS A 76 4.47 -11.37 -11.83
N GLU A 77 4.34 -10.73 -12.99
CA GLU A 77 4.95 -9.41 -13.23
C GLU A 77 4.29 -8.31 -12.37
N CYS A 78 2.95 -8.28 -12.32
CA CYS A 78 2.21 -7.41 -11.41
C CYS A 78 2.65 -7.62 -9.95
N SER A 79 2.76 -8.88 -9.51
CA SER A 79 3.22 -9.20 -8.16
C SER A 79 4.64 -8.69 -7.90
N LYS A 80 5.54 -8.81 -8.88
CA LYS A 80 6.93 -8.35 -8.75
C LYS A 80 6.98 -6.84 -8.56
N GLN A 81 6.26 -6.07 -9.39
CA GLN A 81 6.21 -4.61 -9.30
C GLN A 81 5.59 -4.14 -7.98
N LEU A 82 4.50 -4.76 -7.53
CA LEU A 82 3.92 -4.44 -6.22
C LEU A 82 4.86 -4.79 -5.06
N ASP A 83 5.66 -5.86 -5.16
CA ASP A 83 6.63 -6.24 -4.14
C ASP A 83 7.79 -5.24 -4.02
N GLU A 84 8.22 -4.66 -5.14
CA GLU A 84 9.23 -3.60 -5.16
C GLU A 84 8.71 -2.35 -4.41
N ILE A 85 7.49 -1.90 -4.72
CA ILE A 85 6.84 -0.78 -4.03
C ILE A 85 6.62 -1.11 -2.55
N TYR A 86 6.20 -2.33 -2.23
CA TYR A 86 6.01 -2.78 -0.86
C TYR A 86 7.31 -2.77 -0.05
N SER A 87 8.43 -3.14 -0.67
CA SER A 87 9.75 -3.08 -0.03
C SER A 87 10.13 -1.66 0.37
N LEU A 88 9.86 -0.68 -0.51
CA LEU A 88 10.02 0.74 -0.22
C LEU A 88 9.11 1.20 0.92
N ALA A 89 7.80 0.93 0.83
CA ALA A 89 6.82 1.26 1.88
C ALA A 89 7.20 0.67 3.25
N ARG A 90 7.80 -0.54 3.26
CA ARG A 90 8.26 -1.22 4.47
C ARG A 90 9.44 -0.50 5.14
N THR A 91 10.33 0.16 4.38
CA THR A 91 11.42 0.94 4.99
C THR A 91 10.94 2.14 5.79
N LEU A 92 9.84 2.75 5.37
CA LEU A 92 9.13 3.82 6.10
C LEU A 92 8.24 3.25 7.22
N GLY A 93 7.98 1.94 7.15
CA GLY A 93 7.13 1.19 8.05
C GLY A 93 5.65 1.49 7.85
N PHE A 94 5.20 1.74 6.62
CA PHE A 94 3.78 1.95 6.31
C PHE A 94 2.96 0.66 6.23
N CYS A 95 3.57 -0.52 6.37
CA CYS A 95 2.93 -1.81 6.15
C CYS A 95 2.09 -2.33 7.33
N HIS A 96 1.57 -1.44 8.18
CA HIS A 96 0.75 -1.79 9.35
C HIS A 96 -0.69 -2.13 8.94
N GLY A 97 -1.03 -3.43 8.91
CA GLY A 97 -2.41 -3.90 8.78
C GLY A 97 -3.21 -3.25 7.64
N ARG A 98 -4.55 -3.27 7.75
CA ARG A 98 -5.45 -2.55 6.82
C ARG A 98 -5.81 -1.18 7.38
N LEU A 99 -4.81 -0.34 7.65
CA LEU A 99 -5.03 0.99 8.24
C LEU A 99 -5.20 2.07 7.17
N SER A 100 -5.93 3.13 7.51
CA SER A 100 -5.98 4.36 6.70
C SER A 100 -4.63 5.09 6.73
N LYS A 101 -4.45 6.03 5.80
CA LYS A 101 -3.31 6.94 5.78
C LYS A 101 -3.16 7.70 7.10
N GLU A 102 -4.24 8.30 7.58
CA GLU A 102 -4.26 9.14 8.79
C GLU A 102 -3.79 8.32 10.00
N ARG A 103 -4.34 7.11 10.17
CA ARG A 103 -3.95 6.23 11.27
C ARG A 103 -2.50 5.77 11.14
N THR A 104 -2.04 5.50 9.92
CA THR A 104 -0.64 5.15 9.66
C THR A 104 0.30 6.29 10.06
N LEU A 105 -0.02 7.52 9.67
CA LEU A 105 0.76 8.72 9.99
C LEU A 105 0.72 9.04 11.50
N GLU A 106 -0.41 8.86 12.17
CA GLU A 106 -0.52 9.02 13.62
C GLU A 106 0.39 8.02 14.38
N LEU A 107 0.52 6.79 13.90
CA LEU A 107 1.49 5.85 14.48
C LEU A 107 2.93 6.32 14.28
N LYS A 108 3.23 7.02 13.17
CA LYS A 108 4.56 7.58 12.90
C LYS A 108 4.89 8.80 13.73
N SER A 109 3.90 9.65 14.06
CA SER A 109 4.12 10.81 14.92
C SER A 109 4.55 10.43 16.35
N ARG A 110 4.27 9.20 16.77
CA ARG A 110 4.71 8.63 18.06
C ARG A 110 6.16 8.12 18.03
N VAL A 111 6.78 8.02 16.86
CA VAL A 111 8.17 7.57 16.70
C VAL A 111 9.10 8.77 16.85
N LYS A 112 10.27 8.60 17.49
CA LYS A 112 11.25 9.71 17.61
C LYS A 112 11.66 10.21 16.22
N VAL A 113 11.61 11.52 16.01
CA VAL A 113 11.92 12.20 14.73
C VAL A 113 13.21 11.69 14.06
N LYS A 114 14.28 11.44 14.83
CA LYS A 114 15.55 10.91 14.30
C LYS A 114 15.41 9.58 13.55
N PHE A 115 14.50 8.71 13.99
CA PHE A 115 14.23 7.43 13.33
C PHE A 115 13.38 7.62 12.08
N VAL A 116 12.41 8.54 12.12
CA VAL A 116 11.60 8.89 10.95
C VAL A 116 12.50 9.42 9.84
N ARG A 117 13.37 10.39 10.15
CA ARG A 117 14.32 10.96 9.18
C ARG A 117 15.26 9.90 8.60
N LYS A 118 15.85 9.04 9.45
CA LYS A 118 16.69 7.91 9.00
C LYS A 118 15.96 7.00 8.00
N ASN A 119 14.68 6.73 8.22
CA ASN A 119 13.90 5.88 7.32
C ASN A 119 13.58 6.57 5.99
N ILE A 120 13.29 7.88 6.01
CA ILE A 120 13.12 8.70 4.80
C ILE A 120 14.41 8.71 3.98
N ASP A 121 15.56 8.93 4.61
CA ASP A 121 16.85 8.96 3.91
C ASP A 121 17.17 7.60 3.29
N LYS A 122 16.85 6.52 4.00
CA LYS A 122 16.98 5.14 3.48
C LYS A 122 16.06 4.91 2.28
N TYR A 123 14.80 5.34 2.35
CA TYR A 123 13.84 5.26 1.24
C TYR A 123 14.40 5.94 -0.01
N ARG A 124 14.84 7.20 0.11
CA ARG A 124 15.44 7.97 -1.01
C ARG A 124 16.66 7.28 -1.61
N SER A 125 17.54 6.74 -0.76
CA SER A 125 18.71 5.98 -1.21
C SER A 125 18.33 4.71 -1.98
N MET A 126 17.20 4.07 -1.66
CA MET A 126 16.71 2.92 -2.41
C MET A 126 16.08 3.33 -3.74
N CYS A 127 15.27 4.39 -3.78
CA CYS A 127 14.71 4.91 -5.03
C CYS A 127 15.81 5.25 -6.05
N ALA A 128 16.89 5.90 -5.59
CA ALA A 128 18.03 6.27 -6.44
C ALA A 128 18.82 5.09 -7.02
N LYS A 129 18.64 3.85 -6.51
CA LYS A 129 19.28 2.64 -7.04
C LYS A 129 18.42 1.89 -8.05
N VAL A 130 17.14 2.24 -8.14
CA VAL A 130 16.14 1.61 -9.02
C VAL A 130 15.86 2.50 -10.25
N SER A 131 16.26 3.79 -10.19
CA SER A 131 16.26 4.74 -11.32
C SER A 131 17.52 4.58 -12.17
#